data_AF-A6G1E0-F1
#
_entry.id   AF-A6G1E0-F1
#
_cell.length_a   1.000
_cell.length_b   1.000
_cell.length_c   1.000
_cell.angle_alpha   90.00
_cell.angle_beta   90.00
_cell.angle_gamma   90.00
#
_symmetry.space_group_name_H-M   'P 1'
#
loop_
_entity.id
_entity.type
_entity.pdbx_description
1 polymer ?
#
loop_
_entity_poly.entity_id
_entity_poly.type
_entity_poly.pdbx_seq_one_letter_code
_entity_poly.pdbx_strand_id
1 'polypeptide(L)'
;MLFIALAVGLAHLFLGWLPLVGALVLMLAAAWIRVGILQPTSALLSPRRRTLTRWTARLVMGAALALTVVLVEALTLLPMLGLPAKALVGAAEVALAAWAVTAYVHWQLRREAQGRDIGTWEVALLAAAFAALITACLAVIAAFAALASAFDVALGWLS
;
A
#
# COMPACT_ATOMS: atom_id res chain seq x y z
N MET A 1 -7.07 -7.73 -12.49
CA MET A 1 -6.98 -6.67 -11.47
C MET A 1 -8.33 -6.40 -10.82
N LEU A 2 -9.38 -6.09 -11.61
CA LEU A 2 -10.72 -5.78 -11.09
C LEU A 2 -11.28 -6.86 -10.13
N PHE A 3 -11.18 -8.15 -10.48
CA PHE A 3 -11.68 -9.24 -9.62
C PHE A 3 -11.04 -9.30 -8.24
N ILE A 4 -9.75 -8.95 -8.11
CA ILE A 4 -9.04 -8.99 -6.83
C ILE A 4 -9.35 -7.74 -6.00
N ALA A 5 -9.44 -6.57 -6.65
CA ALA A 5 -9.93 -5.38 -5.99
C ALA A 5 -11.35 -5.58 -5.43
N LEU A 6 -12.23 -6.22 -6.22
CA LEU A 6 -13.58 -6.59 -5.77
C LEU A 6 -13.55 -7.60 -4.62
N ALA A 7 -12.72 -8.65 -4.71
CA ALA A 7 -12.57 -9.63 -3.63
C ALA A 7 -12.07 -8.99 -2.33
N VAL A 8 -11.15 -8.03 -2.42
CA VAL A 8 -10.65 -7.26 -1.27
C VAL A 8 -11.75 -6.36 -0.69
N GLY A 9 -12.52 -5.69 -1.54
CA GLY A 9 -13.67 -4.89 -1.11
C GLY A 9 -14.72 -5.74 -0.39
N LEU A 10 -15.08 -6.90 -0.95
CA LEU A 10 -15.99 -7.86 -0.31
C LEU A 10 -15.43 -8.37 1.02
N ALA A 11 -14.14 -8.71 1.08
CA ALA A 11 -13.51 -9.14 2.33
C ALA A 11 -13.59 -8.07 3.43
N HIS A 12 -13.42 -6.78 3.09
CA HIS A 12 -13.60 -5.69 4.04
C HIS A 12 -15.06 -5.48 4.46
N LEU A 13 -16.05 -5.76 3.60
CA LEU A 13 -17.47 -5.72 3.98
C LEU A 13 -17.81 -6.80 5.01
N PHE A 14 -17.32 -8.02 4.83
CA PHE A 14 -17.66 -9.16 5.69
C PHE A 14 -16.78 -9.28 6.93
N LEU A 15 -15.51 -8.90 6.85
CA LEU A 15 -14.50 -9.13 7.88
C LEU A 15 -13.89 -7.84 8.44
N GLY A 16 -14.15 -6.68 7.83
CA GLY A 16 -13.53 -5.40 8.21
C GLY A 16 -14.04 -4.82 9.53
N TRP A 17 -14.93 -5.52 10.24
CA TRP A 17 -15.33 -5.19 11.61
C TRP A 17 -14.34 -5.75 12.64
N LEU A 18 -13.55 -6.77 12.27
CA LEU A 18 -12.46 -7.29 13.08
C LEU A 18 -11.22 -6.39 12.89
N PRO A 19 -10.62 -5.88 13.98
CA PRO A 19 -9.41 -5.08 13.88
C PRO A 19 -8.29 -5.89 13.25
N LEU A 20 -7.45 -5.24 12.43
CA LEU A 20 -6.28 -5.82 11.76
C LEU A 20 -6.55 -6.88 10.68
N VAL A 21 -7.78 -7.40 10.55
CA VAL A 21 -8.12 -8.34 9.46
C VAL A 21 -8.07 -7.63 8.10
N GLY A 22 -8.47 -6.37 8.05
CA GLY A 22 -8.31 -5.53 6.84
C GLY A 22 -6.84 -5.43 6.41
N ALA A 23 -5.92 -5.26 7.37
CA ALA A 23 -4.49 -5.23 7.08
C ALA A 23 -3.99 -6.56 6.49
N LEU A 24 -4.43 -7.70 7.03
CA LEU A 24 -4.09 -9.03 6.48
C LEU A 24 -4.56 -9.17 5.03
N VAL A 25 -5.79 -8.76 4.73
CA VAL A 25 -6.37 -8.81 3.38
C VAL A 25 -5.52 -7.97 2.41
N LEU A 26 -5.14 -6.75 2.81
CA LEU A 26 -4.31 -5.87 2.00
C LEU A 26 -2.88 -6.44 1.82
N MET A 27 -2.31 -7.08 2.85
CA MET A 27 -1.02 -7.76 2.76
C MET A 27 -1.05 -8.91 1.74
N LEU A 28 -2.12 -9.72 1.73
CA LEU A 28 -2.31 -10.78 0.74
C LEU A 28 -2.46 -10.20 -0.67
N ALA A 29 -3.19 -9.10 -0.83
CA ALA A 29 -3.31 -8.42 -2.11
C ALA A 29 -1.95 -7.87 -2.60
N ALA A 30 -1.15 -7.26 -1.71
CA ALA A 30 0.19 -6.81 -2.03
C ALA A 30 1.14 -7.97 -2.42
N ALA A 31 1.04 -9.11 -1.72
CA ALA A 31 1.76 -10.33 -2.07
C ALA A 31 1.36 -10.85 -3.46
N TRP A 32 0.06 -10.83 -3.77
CA TRP A 32 -0.43 -11.18 -5.10
C TRP A 32 0.11 -10.24 -6.18
N ILE A 33 0.08 -8.91 -5.97
CA ILE A 33 0.66 -7.94 -6.94
C ILE A 33 2.15 -8.23 -7.13
N ARG A 34 2.87 -8.55 -6.06
CA ARG A 34 4.30 -8.86 -6.12
C ARG A 34 4.59 -10.11 -6.96
N VAL A 35 3.88 -11.20 -6.72
CA VAL A 35 4.13 -12.50 -7.36
C VAL A 35 3.50 -12.56 -8.76
N GLY A 36 2.27 -12.11 -8.90
CA GLY A 36 1.49 -12.19 -10.13
C GLY A 36 1.84 -11.12 -11.18
N ILE A 37 2.33 -9.95 -10.77
CA ILE A 37 2.60 -8.83 -11.68
C ILE A 37 4.08 -8.46 -11.65
N LEU A 38 4.60 -8.00 -10.51
CA LEU A 38 5.91 -7.37 -10.44
C LEU A 38 7.04 -8.34 -10.78
N GLN A 39 7.07 -9.53 -10.20
CA GLN A 39 8.11 -10.53 -10.44
C GLN A 39 8.24 -10.94 -11.92
N PRO A 40 7.16 -11.38 -12.61
CA PRO A 40 7.26 -11.80 -14.00
C PRO A 40 7.58 -10.64 -14.95
N THR A 41 6.93 -9.48 -14.80
CA THR A 41 7.17 -8.34 -15.71
C THR A 41 8.58 -7.76 -15.57
N SER A 42 9.10 -7.66 -14.35
CA SER A 42 10.48 -7.20 -14.12
C SER A 42 11.55 -8.22 -14.52
N ALA A 43 11.20 -9.49 -14.74
CA ALA A 43 12.15 -10.49 -15.23
C ALA A 43 12.60 -10.22 -16.68
N LEU A 44 11.88 -9.38 -17.42
CA LEU A 44 12.23 -8.94 -18.77
C LEU A 44 13.28 -7.81 -18.79
N LEU A 45 13.54 -7.15 -17.65
CA LEU A 45 14.53 -6.08 -17.53
C LEU A 45 15.94 -6.65 -17.31
N SER A 46 17.00 -5.89 -17.67
CA SER A 46 18.37 -6.22 -17.29
C SER A 46 18.56 -6.32 -15.77
N PRO A 47 19.56 -7.08 -15.28
CA PRO A 47 19.75 -7.33 -13.84
C PRO A 47 19.82 -6.06 -12.97
N ARG A 48 20.47 -5.00 -13.48
CA ARG A 48 20.62 -3.73 -12.76
C ARG A 48 19.29 -2.98 -12.65
N ARG A 49 18.59 -2.75 -13.78
CA ARG A 49 17.30 -2.04 -13.81
C ARG A 49 16.19 -2.84 -13.12
N ARG A 50 16.25 -4.17 -13.18
CA ARG A 50 15.37 -5.10 -12.47
C ARG A 50 15.37 -4.87 -10.97
N THR A 51 16.55 -4.80 -10.35
CA THR A 51 16.69 -4.63 -8.91
C THR A 51 16.11 -3.30 -8.46
N LEU A 52 16.50 -2.21 -9.14
CA LEU A 52 15.98 -0.86 -8.84
C LEU A 52 14.47 -0.79 -8.98
N THR A 53 13.92 -1.31 -10.08
CA THR A 53 12.48 -1.30 -10.35
C THR A 53 11.71 -2.10 -9.30
N ARG A 54 12.19 -3.29 -8.94
CA ARG A 54 11.56 -4.13 -7.91
C ARG A 54 11.55 -3.45 -6.54
N TRP A 55 12.66 -2.86 -6.12
CA TRP A 55 12.73 -2.18 -4.82
C TRP A 55 11.86 -0.94 -4.79
N THR A 56 11.90 -0.11 -5.84
CA THR A 56 11.07 1.09 -5.94
C THR A 56 9.58 0.72 -5.84
N ALA A 57 9.12 -0.25 -6.64
CA ALA A 57 7.73 -0.70 -6.61
C ALA A 57 7.34 -1.28 -5.24
N ARG A 58 8.22 -2.06 -4.59
CA ARG A 58 7.96 -2.62 -3.26
C ARG A 58 7.83 -1.55 -2.19
N LEU A 59 8.70 -0.54 -2.21
CA LEU A 59 8.69 0.54 -1.22
C LEU A 59 7.45 1.42 -1.39
N VAL A 60 7.09 1.76 -2.64
CA VAL A 60 5.87 2.54 -2.92
C VAL A 60 4.63 1.76 -2.47
N MET A 61 4.50 0.47 -2.82
CA MET A 61 3.39 -0.36 -2.33
C MET A 61 3.38 -0.47 -0.81
N GLY A 62 4.55 -0.64 -0.18
CA GLY A 62 4.64 -0.74 1.28
C GLY A 62 4.20 0.55 1.98
N ALA A 63 4.60 1.71 1.45
CA ALA A 63 4.20 3.00 1.98
C ALA A 63 2.69 3.24 1.81
N ALA A 64 2.14 2.92 0.63
CA ALA A 64 0.71 3.06 0.36
C ALA A 64 -0.14 2.09 1.21
N LEU A 65 0.33 0.84 1.38
CA LEU A 65 -0.26 -0.14 2.30
C LEU A 65 -0.29 0.40 3.74
N ALA A 66 0.83 0.91 4.25
CA ALA A 66 0.92 1.42 5.62
C ALA A 66 -0.06 2.58 5.86
N LEU A 67 -0.15 3.53 4.92
CA LEU A 67 -1.13 4.62 4.99
C LEU A 67 -2.57 4.11 4.91
N THR A 68 -2.84 3.14 4.03
CA THR A 68 -4.17 2.55 3.89
C THR A 68 -4.59 1.80 5.15
N VAL A 69 -3.68 1.10 5.82
CA VAL A 69 -3.97 0.46 7.11
C VAL A 69 -4.39 1.50 8.14
N VAL A 70 -3.66 2.62 8.27
CA VAL A 70 -4.06 3.70 9.19
C VAL A 70 -5.45 4.24 8.85
N LEU A 71 -5.71 4.48 7.56
CA LEU A 71 -7.00 5.01 7.12
C LEU A 71 -8.13 4.02 7.37
N VAL A 72 -7.96 2.75 7.02
CA VAL A 72 -8.94 1.68 7.23
C VAL A 72 -9.20 1.45 8.73
N GLU A 73 -8.17 1.50 9.57
CA GLU A 73 -8.35 1.38 11.01
C GLU A 73 -8.99 2.65 11.59
N ALA A 74 -8.67 3.85 11.12
CA ALA A 74 -9.36 5.08 11.54
C ALA A 74 -10.86 5.05 11.18
N LEU A 75 -11.21 4.46 10.03
CA LEU A 75 -12.60 4.24 9.62
C LEU A 75 -13.35 3.25 10.53
N THR A 76 -12.69 2.48 11.40
CA THR A 76 -13.38 1.69 12.45
C THR A 76 -14.14 2.59 13.42
N LEU A 77 -13.66 3.82 13.63
CA LEU A 77 -14.22 4.79 14.56
C LEU A 77 -15.50 5.43 14.03
N LEU A 78 -15.78 5.30 12.73
CA LEU A 78 -16.99 5.81 12.10
C LEU A 78 -18.10 4.74 12.14
N PRO A 79 -19.19 4.96 12.88
CA PRO A 79 -20.33 4.04 12.89
C PRO A 79 -21.00 3.99 11.51
N MET A 80 -21.71 2.90 11.19
CA MET A 80 -22.50 2.62 9.97
C MET A 80 -21.82 2.80 8.59
N LEU A 81 -21.08 3.89 8.38
CA LEU A 81 -20.33 4.24 7.17
C LEU A 81 -18.91 3.66 7.15
N GLY A 82 -18.37 3.25 8.29
CA GLY A 82 -17.02 2.70 8.40
C GLY A 82 -16.78 1.50 7.48
N LEU A 83 -17.66 0.48 7.52
CA LEU A 83 -17.51 -0.74 6.73
C LEU A 83 -17.58 -0.50 5.21
N PRO A 84 -18.60 0.19 4.67
CA PRO A 84 -18.63 0.54 3.25
C PRO A 84 -17.42 1.37 2.80
N ALA A 85 -16.99 2.34 3.62
CA ALA A 85 -15.84 3.17 3.30
C ALA A 85 -14.54 2.35 3.26
N LYS A 86 -14.32 1.46 4.22
CA LYS A 86 -13.16 0.54 4.22
C LYS A 86 -13.13 -0.35 2.98
N ALA A 87 -14.28 -0.86 2.56
CA ALA A 87 -14.39 -1.69 1.38
C ALA A 87 -14.01 -0.93 0.11
N LEU A 88 -14.50 0.31 -0.04
CA LEU A 88 -14.15 1.17 -1.17
C LEU A 88 -12.67 1.54 -1.14
N VAL A 89 -12.15 1.96 0.01
CA VAL A 89 -10.74 2.35 0.18
C VAL A 89 -9.82 1.16 -0.10
N GLY A 90 -10.09 -0.02 0.47
CA GLY A 90 -9.27 -1.20 0.24
C GLY A 90 -9.29 -1.69 -1.21
N ALA A 91 -10.47 -1.67 -1.86
CA ALA A 91 -10.58 -2.03 -3.27
C ALA A 91 -9.85 -1.01 -4.17
N ALA A 92 -10.03 0.29 -3.91
CA ALA A 92 -9.38 1.36 -4.65
C ALA A 92 -7.85 1.29 -4.52
N GLU A 93 -7.34 1.08 -3.31
CA GLU A 93 -5.91 0.95 -3.04
C GLU A 93 -5.31 -0.20 -3.86
N VAL A 94 -5.93 -1.38 -3.82
CA VAL A 94 -5.42 -2.55 -4.56
C VAL A 94 -5.47 -2.32 -6.07
N ALA A 95 -6.53 -1.69 -6.58
CA ALA A 95 -6.64 -1.34 -7.99
C ALA A 95 -5.56 -0.33 -8.42
N LEU A 96 -5.36 0.73 -7.63
CA LEU A 96 -4.37 1.78 -7.88
C LEU A 96 -2.95 1.24 -7.77
N ALA A 97 -2.65 0.45 -6.75
CA ALA A 97 -1.34 -0.17 -6.58
C ALA A 97 -1.01 -1.11 -7.74
N ALA A 98 -1.96 -1.97 -8.14
CA ALA A 98 -1.78 -2.89 -9.25
C ALA A 98 -1.56 -2.15 -10.58
N TRP A 99 -2.35 -1.10 -10.83
CA TRP A 99 -2.20 -0.22 -11.99
C TRP A 99 -0.84 0.51 -11.98
N ALA A 100 -0.48 1.16 -10.88
CA ALA A 100 0.75 1.93 -10.75
C ALA A 100 2.00 1.06 -10.94
N VAL A 101 2.03 -0.13 -10.32
CA VAL A 101 3.13 -1.08 -10.50
C VAL A 101 3.25 -1.51 -11.95
N THR A 102 2.12 -1.82 -12.58
CA THR A 102 2.08 -2.24 -13.99
C THR A 102 2.56 -1.12 -14.90
N ALA A 103 2.01 0.08 -14.75
CA ALA A 103 2.38 1.26 -15.53
C ALA A 103 3.87 1.59 -15.38
N TYR A 104 4.37 1.54 -14.14
CA TYR A 104 5.78 1.81 -13.83
C TYR A 104 6.71 0.78 -14.49
N VAL A 105 6.44 -0.52 -14.35
CA VAL A 105 7.29 -1.56 -14.96
C VAL A 105 7.27 -1.48 -16.48
N HIS A 106 6.10 -1.27 -17.10
CA HIS A 106 6.01 -1.08 -18.55
C HIS A 106 6.75 0.16 -19.04
N TRP A 107 6.71 1.25 -18.27
CA TRP A 107 7.49 2.44 -18.57
C TRP A 107 9.00 2.18 -18.49
N GLN A 108 9.46 1.43 -17.48
CA GLN A 108 10.85 1.00 -17.35
C GLN A 108 11.29 0.11 -18.52
N LEU A 109 10.45 -0.84 -18.94
CA LEU A 109 10.69 -1.70 -20.11
C LEU A 109 10.85 -0.88 -21.39
N ARG A 110 9.97 0.10 -21.63
CA ARG A 110 10.06 0.99 -22.79
C ARG A 110 11.35 1.81 -22.80
N ARG A 111 11.78 2.32 -21.64
CA ARG A 111 13.05 3.06 -21.54
C ARG A 111 14.24 2.19 -21.86
N GLU A 112 14.26 0.96 -21.36
CA GLU A 112 15.32 0.01 -21.62
C GLU A 112 15.36 -0.43 -23.09
N ALA A 113 14.19 -0.67 -23.71
CA ALA A 113 14.08 -0.94 -25.14
C ALA A 113 14.57 0.22 -26.02
N GLN A 114 14.50 1.46 -25.51
CA GLN A 114 15.04 2.66 -26.15
C GLN A 114 16.55 2.87 -25.88
N GLY A 115 17.22 1.94 -25.19
CA GLY A 115 18.64 2.06 -24.85
C GLY A 115 18.93 3.19 -23.86
N ARG A 116 17.93 3.67 -23.10
CA ARG A 116 18.15 4.74 -22.13
C ARG A 116 18.83 4.17 -20.89
N ASP A 117 19.87 4.86 -20.44
CA ASP A 117 20.54 4.54 -19.18
C ASP A 117 19.66 4.80 -17.96
N ILE A 118 20.09 4.24 -16.83
CA ILE A 118 19.50 4.49 -15.52
C ILE A 118 19.83 5.92 -15.13
N GLY A 119 18.81 6.77 -15.04
CA GLY A 119 18.98 8.17 -14.64
C GLY A 119 19.19 8.31 -13.14
N THR A 120 19.87 9.37 -12.71
CA THR A 120 20.03 9.73 -11.29
C THR A 120 18.68 9.90 -10.57
N TRP A 121 17.66 10.39 -11.30
CA TRP A 121 16.30 10.51 -10.79
C TRP A 121 15.66 9.16 -10.43
N GLU A 122 16.08 8.02 -11.02
CA GLU A 122 15.60 6.67 -10.66
C GLU A 122 16.08 6.29 -9.26
N VAL A 123 17.32 6.68 -8.93
CA VAL A 123 17.90 6.47 -7.60
C VAL A 123 17.29 7.42 -6.59
N ALA A 124 17.07 8.68 -6.97
CA ALA A 124 16.36 9.66 -6.14
C ALA A 124 14.93 9.19 -5.83
N LEU A 125 14.22 8.60 -6.80
CA LEU A 125 12.89 8.03 -6.60
C LEU A 125 12.93 6.86 -5.61
N LEU A 126 13.94 5.99 -5.70
CA LEU A 126 14.12 4.90 -4.74
C LEU A 126 14.35 5.44 -3.31
N ALA A 127 15.22 6.44 -3.16
CA ALA A 127 15.48 7.09 -1.87
C ALA A 127 14.23 7.79 -1.32
N ALA A 128 13.48 8.48 -2.17
CA ALA A 128 12.22 9.12 -1.80
C ALA A 128 11.17 8.10 -1.36
N ALA A 129 11.06 6.95 -2.04
CA ALA A 129 10.16 5.87 -1.65
C ALA A 129 10.56 5.25 -0.29
N PHE A 130 11.86 5.15 -0.01
CA PHE A 130 12.35 4.71 1.29
C PHE A 130 12.00 5.69 2.40
N ALA A 131 12.24 7.00 2.17
CA ALA A 131 11.85 8.05 3.09
C ALA A 131 10.33 8.05 3.34
N ALA A 132 9.53 7.93 2.28
CA ALA A 132 8.08 7.87 2.38
C ALA A 132 7.60 6.67 3.21
N LEU A 133 8.24 5.49 3.07
CA LEU A 133 7.93 4.34 3.91
C LEU A 133 8.26 4.59 5.38
N ILE A 134 9.42 5.19 5.68
CA ILE A 134 9.78 5.56 7.07
C ILE A 134 8.75 6.54 7.63
N THR A 135 8.41 7.59 6.88
CA THR A 135 7.40 8.56 7.28
C THR A 135 6.04 7.91 7.52
N ALA A 136 5.61 6.98 6.66
CA ALA A 136 4.37 6.24 6.84
C ALA A 136 4.40 5.39 8.12
N CYS A 137 5.50 4.69 8.40
CA CYS A 137 5.67 3.94 9.65
C CYS A 137 5.61 4.85 10.89
N LEU A 138 6.27 6.01 10.85
CA LEU A 138 6.21 6.99 11.94
C LEU A 138 4.80 7.55 12.11
N ALA A 139 4.08 7.80 11.02
CA ALA A 139 2.69 8.25 11.06
C ALA A 139 1.77 7.20 11.68
N VAL A 140 1.98 5.91 11.38
CA VAL A 140 1.25 4.79 12.02
C VAL A 140 1.49 4.83 13.53
N ILE A 141 2.74 4.91 13.98
CA ILE A 141 3.10 4.96 15.41
C ILE A 141 2.43 6.17 16.07
N ALA A 142 2.51 7.35 15.44
CA ALA A 142 1.91 8.57 15.96
C ALA A 142 0.38 8.47 16.06
N ALA A 143 -0.29 7.86 15.07
CA ALA A 143 -1.74 7.66 15.09
C ALA A 143 -2.18 6.75 16.24
N PHE A 144 -1.46 5.65 16.48
CA PHE A 144 -1.72 4.78 17.64
C PHE A 144 -1.47 5.49 18.97
N ALA A 145 -0.38 6.25 19.10
CA ALA A 145 -0.09 7.02 20.30
C ALA A 145 -1.17 8.08 20.59
N ALA A 146 -1.65 8.77 19.55
CA ALA A 146 -2.74 9.74 19.67
C ALA A 146 -4.06 9.08 20.09
N LEU A 147 -4.38 7.91 19.53
CA LEU A 147 -5.57 7.14 19.91
C LEU A 147 -5.52 6.71 21.38
N ALA A 148 -4.38 6.16 21.82
CA ALA A 148 -4.18 5.75 23.22
C ALA A 148 -4.33 6.93 24.18
N SER A 149 -3.69 8.07 23.87
CA SER A 149 -3.80 9.29 24.68
C SER A 149 -5.24 9.83 24.74
N ALA A 150 -5.99 9.78 23.64
CA ALA A 150 -7.39 10.20 23.63
C ALA A 150 -8.28 9.28 24.50
N PHE A 151 -8.00 7.97 24.50
CA PHE A 151 -8.67 7.01 25.38
C PHE A 151 -8.35 7.27 26.86
N ASP A 152 -7.09 7.51 27.22
CA ASP A 152 -6.69 7.82 28.60
C ASP A 152 -7.36 9.09 29.11
N VAL A 153 -7.43 10.13 28.28
CA VAL A 153 -8.13 11.38 28.61
C VAL A 153 -9.63 11.12 28.79
N ALA A 154 -10.27 10.36 27.90
CA ALA A 154 -11.69 10.04 28.02
C ALA A 154 -12.02 9.20 29.27
N LEU A 155 -11.16 8.24 29.63
CA LEU A 155 -11.32 7.41 30.83
C LEU A 155 -11.07 8.20 32.12
N GLY A 156 -10.09 9.12 32.13
CA GLY A 156 -9.83 10.01 33.27
C GLY A 156 -10.95 11.02 33.55
N TRP A 157 -11.85 11.27 32.58
CA TRP A 157 -13.07 12.05 32.79
C TRP A 157 -14.25 11.22 33.31
N LEU A 158 -14.18 9.88 33.20
CA LEU A 158 -15.23 8.94 33.62
C LEU A 158 -14.99 8.33 35.00
N SER A 159 -13.80 8.55 35.60
CA SER A 159 -13.42 8.16 36.97
C SER A 159 -13.66 9.27 37.97
#